data_AF-A0A7L4I126-F1
#
_entry.id   AF-A0A7L4I126-F1
#
_cell.length_a   1.000
_cell.length_b   1.000
_cell.length_c   1.000
_cell.angle_alpha   90.00
_cell.angle_beta   90.00
_cell.angle_gamma   90.00
#
_symmetry.space_group_name_H-M   'P 1'
#
loop_
_entity.id
_entity.type
_entity.pdbx_description
1 polymer ?
#
loop_
_entity_poly.entity_id
_entity_poly.type
_entity_poly.pdbx_seq_one_letter_code
_entity_poly.pdbx_strand_id
1 'polypeptide(L)'
;TPCLICQEAVAGWPCCDTLVCPACASAWFHRHCIQGQALHSALHHFCCPLCHDTHTFQAQMFRLGIKIPDRDAAWEEDRAFNDYYWWHSSCNAAQCLCLAGREQSEEKG
;
A
#
# COMPACT_ATOMS: atom_id res chain seq x y z
N THR A 1 -3.68 -20.13 8.49
CA THR A 1 -3.28 -19.18 7.44
C THR A 1 -3.37 -17.77 7.99
N PRO A 2 -2.32 -16.92 7.84
CA PRO A 2 -2.36 -15.56 8.33
C PRO A 2 -3.07 -14.62 7.34
N CYS A 3 -3.67 -13.56 7.87
CA CYS A 3 -4.14 -12.42 7.09
C CYS A 3 -2.92 -11.65 6.54
N LEU A 4 -2.88 -11.34 5.25
CA LEU A 4 -1.73 -10.61 4.66
C LEU A 4 -1.63 -9.13 5.09
N ILE A 5 -2.62 -8.61 5.82
CA ILE A 5 -2.67 -7.20 6.25
C ILE A 5 -2.22 -7.07 7.71
N CYS A 6 -2.90 -7.77 8.64
CA CYS A 6 -2.56 -7.70 10.07
C CYS A 6 -1.65 -8.81 10.57
N GLN A 7 -1.33 -9.81 9.73
CA GLN A 7 -0.52 -11.00 10.07
C GLN A 7 -1.11 -11.94 11.13
N GLU A 8 -2.34 -11.69 11.60
CA GLU A 8 -3.05 -12.57 12.54
C GLU A 8 -3.76 -13.72 11.82
N ALA A 9 -4.10 -14.79 12.56
CA ALA A 9 -4.74 -15.97 12.00
C ALA A 9 -6.19 -15.69 11.54
N VAL A 10 -6.53 -16.14 10.33
CA VAL A 10 -7.92 -16.19 9.84
C VAL A 10 -8.55 -17.56 10.12
N ALA A 11 -9.87 -17.68 9.94
CA ALA A 11 -10.61 -18.93 10.13
C ALA A 11 -10.08 -20.11 9.29
N GLY A 12 -9.38 -19.85 8.19
CA GLY A 12 -8.81 -20.89 7.32
C GLY A 12 -9.80 -21.46 6.30
N TRP A 13 -11.05 -20.99 6.33
CA TRP A 13 -12.05 -21.19 5.29
C TRP A 13 -12.75 -19.86 4.97
N PRO A 14 -13.26 -19.65 3.74
CA PRO A 14 -14.01 -18.45 3.39
C PRO A 14 -15.31 -18.37 4.20
N CYS A 15 -15.59 -17.21 4.80
CA CYS A 15 -16.81 -16.96 5.57
C CYS A 15 -17.16 -15.47 5.55
N CYS A 16 -18.17 -15.05 6.31
CA CYS A 16 -18.52 -13.63 6.42
C CYS A 16 -17.32 -12.78 6.86
N ASP A 17 -16.45 -13.29 7.73
CA ASP A 17 -15.32 -12.53 8.28
C ASP A 17 -13.98 -12.80 7.58
N THR A 18 -13.89 -13.83 6.73
CA THR A 18 -12.66 -14.25 6.05
C THR A 18 -12.85 -14.29 4.54
N LEU A 19 -12.04 -13.52 3.82
CA LEU A 19 -12.05 -13.45 2.36
C LEU A 19 -10.73 -13.97 1.79
N VAL A 20 -10.81 -14.50 0.57
CA VAL A 20 -9.65 -14.96 -0.20
C VAL A 20 -9.59 -14.19 -1.51
N CYS A 21 -8.39 -13.88 -1.99
CA CYS A 21 -8.22 -13.28 -3.30
C CYS A 21 -8.67 -14.28 -4.38
N PRO A 22 -9.64 -13.92 -5.23
CA PRO A 22 -10.16 -14.81 -6.26
C PRO A 22 -9.20 -15.01 -7.44
N ALA A 23 -8.23 -14.11 -7.62
CA ALA A 23 -7.25 -14.21 -8.70
C ALA A 23 -6.15 -15.24 -8.40
N CYS A 24 -5.60 -15.23 -7.18
CA CYS A 24 -4.48 -16.11 -6.82
C CYS A 24 -4.85 -17.25 -5.85
N ALA A 25 -6.05 -17.23 -5.26
CA ALA A 25 -6.54 -18.19 -4.27
C ALA A 25 -5.63 -18.40 -3.02
N SER A 26 -4.57 -17.60 -2.89
CA SER A 26 -3.50 -17.81 -1.92
C SER A 26 -3.41 -16.68 -0.90
N ALA A 27 -3.99 -15.53 -1.20
CA ALA A 27 -4.03 -14.37 -0.31
C ALA A 27 -5.31 -14.37 0.52
N TRP A 28 -5.16 -14.36 1.85
CA TRP A 28 -6.26 -14.44 2.80
C TRP A 28 -6.35 -13.16 3.62
N PHE A 29 -7.57 -12.74 3.94
CA PHE A 29 -7.84 -11.47 4.61
C PHE A 29 -8.97 -11.60 5.61
N HIS A 30 -8.85 -10.92 6.75
CA HIS A 30 -10.04 -10.54 7.49
C HIS A 30 -10.84 -9.51 6.70
N ARG A 31 -12.17 -9.61 6.73
CA ARG A 31 -13.08 -8.67 6.06
C ARG A 31 -12.83 -7.23 6.52
N HIS A 32 -12.66 -7.01 7.82
CA HIS A 32 -12.41 -5.68 8.36
C HIS A 32 -11.05 -5.12 7.91
N CYS A 33 -10.01 -5.97 7.86
CA CYS A 33 -8.69 -5.57 7.37
C CYS A 33 -8.74 -5.13 5.90
N ILE A 34 -9.37 -5.92 5.04
CA ILE A 34 -9.43 -5.57 3.61
C ILE A 34 -10.35 -4.36 3.35
N GLN A 35 -11.41 -4.19 4.14
CA GLN A 35 -12.24 -2.99 4.11
C GLN A 35 -11.44 -1.75 4.52
N GLY A 36 -10.62 -1.85 5.57
CA GLY A 36 -9.71 -0.78 5.99
C GLY A 36 -8.71 -0.43 4.89
N GLN A 37 -8.11 -1.44 4.26
CA GLN A 37 -7.17 -1.24 3.15
C GLN A 37 -7.85 -0.54 1.96
N ALA A 38 -9.02 -1.00 1.52
CA ALA A 38 -9.78 -0.38 0.44
C ALA A 38 -10.10 1.10 0.71
N LEU A 39 -10.42 1.46 1.96
CA LEU A 39 -10.68 2.84 2.35
C LEU A 39 -9.42 3.72 2.34
N HIS A 40 -8.24 3.16 2.64
CA HIS A 40 -6.98 3.90 2.61
C HIS A 40 -6.41 4.02 1.20
N SER A 41 -6.42 2.94 0.41
CA SER A 41 -5.82 2.90 -0.92
C SER A 41 -6.72 3.45 -2.03
N ALA A 42 -8.03 3.52 -1.79
CA ALA A 42 -9.03 3.94 -2.77
C ALA A 42 -8.95 3.16 -4.10
N LEU A 43 -9.72 3.57 -5.11
CA LEU A 43 -9.89 2.81 -6.36
C LEU A 43 -8.57 2.58 -7.12
N HIS A 44 -7.70 3.58 -7.20
CA HIS A 44 -6.52 3.52 -8.06
C HIS A 44 -5.40 2.63 -7.51
N HIS A 45 -5.30 2.48 -6.19
CA HIS A 45 -4.22 1.73 -5.54
C HIS A 45 -4.70 0.45 -4.83
N PHE A 46 -6.00 0.15 -4.87
CA PHE A 46 -6.52 -1.07 -4.26
C PHE A 46 -6.29 -2.30 -5.14
N CYS A 47 -5.25 -3.06 -4.86
CA CYS A 47 -4.92 -4.32 -5.54
C CYS A 47 -4.62 -5.44 -4.53
N CYS A 48 -4.53 -6.68 -5.01
CA CYS A 48 -4.09 -7.79 -4.16
C CYS A 48 -2.61 -7.61 -3.77
N PRO A 49 -2.25 -7.57 -2.48
CA PRO A 49 -0.86 -7.39 -2.04
C PRO A 49 0.07 -8.58 -2.38
N LEU A 50 -0.48 -9.72 -2.82
CA LEU A 50 0.31 -10.90 -3.19
C LEU A 50 0.56 -11.02 -4.69
N CYS A 51 -0.51 -10.91 -5.50
CA CYS A 51 -0.41 -11.13 -6.95
C CYS A 51 -0.53 -9.85 -7.78
N HIS A 52 -0.79 -8.71 -7.15
CA HIS A 52 -0.99 -7.41 -7.78
C HIS A 52 -2.10 -7.37 -8.85
N ASP A 53 -2.98 -8.37 -8.91
CA ASP A 53 -4.19 -8.27 -9.72
C ASP A 53 -5.09 -7.16 -9.13
N THR A 54 -5.47 -6.24 -10.01
CA THR A 54 -6.33 -5.09 -9.68
C THR A 54 -7.74 -5.36 -10.17
N HIS A 55 -7.92 -5.70 -11.44
CA HIS A 55 -9.23 -5.72 -12.06
C HIS A 55 -10.14 -6.83 -11.51
N THR A 56 -9.65 -8.07 -11.46
CA THR A 56 -10.44 -9.21 -10.95
C THR A 56 -10.66 -9.07 -9.45
N PHE A 57 -9.62 -8.64 -8.74
CA PHE A 57 -9.64 -8.41 -7.31
C PHE A 57 -10.68 -7.37 -6.91
N GLN A 58 -10.63 -6.17 -7.49
CA GLN A 58 -11.57 -5.09 -7.19
C GLN A 58 -13.01 -5.49 -7.49
N ALA A 59 -13.28 -6.04 -8.67
CA ALA A 59 -14.62 -6.44 -9.08
C ALA A 59 -15.24 -7.45 -8.09
N GLN A 60 -14.44 -8.39 -7.61
CA GLN A 60 -14.90 -9.41 -6.67
C GLN A 60 -15.01 -8.88 -5.24
N MET A 61 -14.06 -8.06 -4.78
CA MET A 61 -14.17 -7.41 -3.47
C MET A 61 -15.43 -6.54 -3.40
N PHE A 62 -15.75 -5.82 -4.48
CA PHE A 62 -16.99 -5.05 -4.58
C PHE A 62 -18.24 -5.94 -4.49
N ARG A 63 -18.29 -7.05 -5.25
CA ARG A 63 -19.38 -8.04 -5.19
C ARG A 63 -19.55 -8.67 -3.80
N LEU A 64 -18.45 -8.84 -3.08
CA LEU A 64 -18.44 -9.35 -1.70
C LEU A 64 -18.80 -8.28 -0.66
N GLY A 65 -19.13 -7.06 -1.08
CA GLY A 65 -19.58 -5.97 -0.21
C GLY A 65 -18.46 -5.15 0.41
N ILE A 66 -17.24 -5.19 -0.13
CA ILE A 66 -16.17 -4.27 0.25
C ILE A 66 -16.38 -2.94 -0.46
N LYS A 67 -16.50 -1.86 0.33
CA LYS A 67 -16.60 -0.50 -0.20
C LYS A 67 -15.24 -0.02 -0.68
N ILE A 68 -15.15 0.34 -1.97
CA ILE A 68 -13.95 0.89 -2.61
C ILE A 68 -14.30 2.31 -3.06
N PRO A 69 -13.79 3.37 -2.42
CA PRO A 69 -14.10 4.74 -2.80
C PRO A 69 -13.32 5.16 -4.05
N ASP A 70 -13.96 5.93 -4.91
CA ASP A 70 -13.33 6.60 -6.05
C ASP A 70 -12.88 8.00 -5.63
N ARG A 71 -11.64 8.07 -5.14
CA ARG A 71 -10.91 9.27 -4.71
C ARG A 71 -9.40 8.96 -4.69
N ASP A 72 -8.59 9.96 -4.39
CA ASP A 72 -7.17 9.78 -4.13
C ASP A 72 -6.94 8.91 -2.90
N ALA A 73 -5.80 8.22 -2.84
CA ALA A 73 -5.47 7.44 -1.67
C ALA A 73 -5.23 8.36 -0.47
N ALA A 74 -5.53 7.88 0.74
CA ALA A 74 -5.39 8.69 1.96
C ALA A 74 -3.96 9.25 2.14
N TRP A 75 -2.94 8.51 1.70
CA TRP A 75 -1.54 8.96 1.76
C TRP A 75 -1.18 10.05 0.75
N GLU A 76 -1.98 10.25 -0.31
CA GLU A 76 -1.80 11.35 -1.26
C GLU A 76 -2.37 12.66 -0.69
N GLU A 77 -3.41 12.57 0.14
CA GLU A 77 -4.01 13.71 0.84
C GLU A 77 -3.15 14.19 2.03
N ASP A 78 -2.52 13.25 2.75
CA ASP A 78 -1.81 13.53 4.02
C ASP A 78 -0.47 14.29 3.88
N ARG A 79 -0.11 14.77 2.68
CA ARG A 79 1.21 15.37 2.42
C ARG A 79 2.39 14.49 2.91
N ALA A 80 2.19 13.18 3.06
CA ALA A 80 3.21 12.24 3.52
C ALA A 80 4.43 12.21 2.58
N PHE A 81 4.23 12.59 1.32
CA PHE A 81 5.28 12.74 0.31
C PHE A 81 5.90 14.14 0.24
N ASN A 82 5.46 15.10 1.07
CA ASN A 82 6.01 16.46 1.05
C ASN A 82 7.49 16.49 1.48
N ASP A 83 7.89 15.58 2.36
CA ASP A 83 9.31 15.38 2.70
C ASP A 83 10.10 14.71 1.56
N TYR A 84 9.44 13.99 0.64
CA TYR A 84 10.09 13.42 -0.56
C TYR A 84 10.41 14.49 -1.61
N TYR A 85 9.67 15.60 -1.62
CA TYR A 85 9.98 16.78 -2.43
C TYR A 85 11.05 17.67 -1.78
N TRP A 86 11.35 17.48 -0.50
CA TRP A 86 12.55 18.01 0.12
C TRP A 86 13.74 17.16 -0.33
N TRP A 87 14.34 17.55 -1.45
CA TRP A 87 15.70 17.17 -1.74
C TRP A 87 16.56 17.52 -0.52
N HIS A 88 17.13 16.51 0.13
CA HIS A 88 18.15 16.74 1.15
C HIS A 88 19.26 17.57 0.52
N SER A 89 19.24 18.88 0.77
CA SER A 89 20.20 19.82 0.22
C SER A 89 21.58 19.68 0.86
N SER A 90 21.76 18.73 1.80
CA SER A 90 23.03 18.51 2.47
C SER A 90 23.28 17.06 2.88
N CYS A 91 24.52 16.59 2.71
CA CYS A 91 25.00 15.28 3.14
C CYS A 91 24.98 15.13 4.67
N ASN A 92 24.23 14.14 5.15
CA ASN A 92 24.06 13.82 6.58
C ASN A 92 25.06 12.78 7.14
N ALA A 93 26.05 12.35 6.34
CA ALA A 93 27.08 11.41 6.80
C ALA A 93 27.93 12.01 7.93
N ALA A 94 28.35 11.22 8.92
CA ALA A 94 29.20 11.71 10.02
C ALA A 94 30.48 12.40 9.50
N GLN A 95 31.10 11.81 8.48
CA GLN A 95 32.19 12.42 7.71
C GLN A 95 31.77 12.51 6.24
N CYS A 96 31.62 13.73 5.74
CA CYS A 96 31.36 13.97 4.32
C CYS A 96 32.67 13.94 3.53
N LEU A 97 32.70 13.20 2.42
CA LEU A 97 33.87 13.05 1.55
C LEU A 97 33.81 13.96 0.31
N CYS A 98 32.73 14.73 0.14
CA CYS A 98 32.60 15.67 -0.97
C CYS A 98 33.58 16.84 -0.79
N LEU A 99 34.50 17.02 -1.74
CA LEU A 99 35.51 18.08 -1.72
C LEU A 99 34.89 19.49 -1.79
N ALA A 100 33.72 19.62 -2.40
CA ALA A 100 32.99 20.89 -2.53
C ALA A 100 32.10 21.21 -1.32
N GLY A 101 32.09 20.35 -0.29
CA GLY A 101 31.26 20.53 0.90
C GLY A 101 29.95 19.76 0.87
N ARG A 102 29.23 19.83 1.99
CA ARG A 102 28.05 18.99 2.26
C ARG A 102 26.83 19.38 1.46
N GLU A 103 26.75 20.61 0.99
CA GLU A 103 25.55 21.20 0.37
C GLU A 103 25.46 20.97 -1.14
N GLN A 104 26.46 20.30 -1.74
CA GLN A 104 26.48 20.07 -3.18
C GLN A 104 25.74 18.79 -3.55
N SER A 105 24.81 18.89 -4.50
CA SER A 105 24.15 17.76 -5.16
C SER A 105 24.70 17.63 -6.58
N GLU A 106 24.85 16.40 -7.09
CA GLU A 106 25.22 16.21 -8.51
C GLU A 106 24.12 16.76 -9.41
N GLU A 107 24.49 17.59 -10.40
CA GLU A 107 23.57 18.02 -11.45
C GLU A 107 23.18 16.78 -12.28
N LYS A 108 21.90 16.40 -12.23
CA LYS A 108 21.38 15.27 -13.01
C LYS A 108 21.63 15.51 -14.50
N GLY A 109 22.33 14.58 -15.16
CA GLY A 109 22.40 14.46 -16.61
C GLY A 109 21.07 14.07 -17.24
#